data_AF-A0A4R3MFA5-F1
#
_entry.id   AF-A0A4R3MFA5-F1
#
_cell.length_a   1.000
_cell.length_b   1.000
_cell.length_c   1.000
_cell.angle_alpha   90.00
_cell.angle_beta   90.00
_cell.angle_gamma   90.00
#
_symmetry.space_group_name_H-M   'P 1'
#
loop_
_entity.id
_entity.type
_entity.pdbx_description
1 polymer ?
#
loop_
_entity_poly.entity_id
_entity_poly.type
_entity_poly.pdbx_seq_one_letter_code
_entity_poly.pdbx_strand_id
1 'polypeptide(L)'
;MFWLRPGIGVEPIRPGNPQHNGRHERMHRTLKAETARPPGMNALQQQGRFDDFVSAFNDERPHEGLAMKTPAEAYAPSSTACDGLPELNHPYQDADAPVTACGRI
;
A
#
# COMPACT_ATOMS: atom_id res chain seq x y z
N MET A 1 -13.21 6.63 -2.52
CA MET A 1 -12.85 5.52 -3.43
C MET A 1 -11.49 5.81 -4.06
N PHE A 2 -10.38 5.54 -3.35
CA PHE A 2 -9.02 5.96 -3.76
C PHE A 2 -8.48 5.19 -4.98
N TRP A 3 -8.79 3.90 -5.10
CA TRP A 3 -8.27 3.00 -6.15
C TRP A 3 -8.96 3.15 -7.51
N LEU A 4 -10.21 3.64 -7.58
CA LEU A 4 -10.90 3.78 -8.86
C LEU A 4 -10.42 4.98 -9.69
N ARG A 5 -10.07 6.11 -9.04
CA ARG A 5 -9.57 7.29 -9.73
C ARG A 5 -8.34 7.01 -10.62
N PRO A 6 -7.33 6.25 -10.15
CA PRO A 6 -6.20 5.83 -10.99
C PRO A 6 -6.53 4.72 -11.99
N GLY A 7 -7.77 4.22 -12.04
CA GLY A 7 -8.14 3.08 -12.89
C GLY A 7 -7.60 1.73 -12.37
N ILE A 8 -7.25 1.64 -11.08
CA ILE A 8 -6.77 0.38 -10.49
C ILE A 8 -7.97 -0.55 -10.24
N GLY A 9 -8.03 -1.64 -11.00
CA GLY A 9 -9.01 -2.71 -10.80
C GLY A 9 -8.75 -3.45 -9.48
N VAL A 10 -9.81 -3.68 -8.71
CA VAL A 10 -9.74 -4.48 -7.47
C VAL A 10 -10.14 -5.92 -7.81
N GLU A 11 -9.19 -6.84 -7.74
CA GLU A 11 -9.44 -8.27 -7.93
C GLU A 11 -9.37 -9.00 -6.58
N PRO A 12 -10.49 -9.50 -6.04
CA PRO A 12 -10.47 -10.30 -4.83
C PRO A 12 -9.92 -11.70 -5.10
N ILE A 13 -9.41 -12.35 -4.05
CA ILE A 13 -9.11 -13.78 -4.11
C ILE A 13 -10.38 -14.60 -4.38
N ARG A 14 -10.20 -15.83 -4.88
CA ARG A 14 -11.32 -16.76 -5.03
C ARG A 14 -11.95 -17.04 -3.65
N PRO A 15 -13.29 -17.05 -3.54
CA PRO A 15 -13.97 -17.42 -2.30
C PRO A 15 -13.46 -18.75 -1.75
N GLY A 16 -13.18 -18.81 -0.45
CA GLY A 16 -12.71 -20.04 0.21
C GLY A 16 -11.26 -20.46 -0.09
N ASN A 17 -10.45 -19.64 -0.76
CA ASN A 17 -9.06 -19.97 -1.13
C ASN A 17 -8.02 -19.06 -0.44
N PRO A 18 -7.86 -19.11 0.90
CA PRO A 18 -6.93 -18.25 1.63
C PRO A 18 -5.47 -18.43 1.21
N GLN A 19 -5.11 -19.58 0.63
CA GLN A 19 -3.75 -19.90 0.19
C GLN A 19 -3.25 -18.95 -0.91
N HIS A 20 -4.17 -18.29 -1.64
CA HIS A 20 -3.82 -17.27 -2.63
C HIS A 20 -3.03 -16.09 -2.01
N ASN A 21 -3.24 -15.82 -0.71
CA ASN A 21 -2.51 -14.79 0.03
C ASN A 21 -1.33 -15.35 0.83
N GLY A 22 -1.03 -16.65 0.74
CA GLY A 22 -0.09 -17.33 1.65
C GLY A 22 1.33 -16.74 1.66
N ARG A 23 1.82 -16.25 0.51
CA ARG A 23 3.11 -15.55 0.43
C ARG A 23 3.09 -14.24 1.22
N HIS A 24 2.02 -13.45 1.07
CA HIS A 24 1.83 -12.19 1.77
C HIS A 24 1.66 -12.40 3.27
N GLU A 25 0.88 -13.39 3.67
CA GLU A 25 0.69 -13.76 5.08
C GLU A 25 1.99 -14.25 5.74
N ARG A 26 2.80 -15.04 5.03
CA ARG A 26 4.12 -15.47 5.52
C ARG A 26 5.04 -14.26 5.72
N MET A 27 5.12 -13.35 4.75
CA MET A 27 5.91 -12.12 4.88
C MET A 27 5.47 -11.31 6.10
N HIS A 28 4.17 -11.08 6.27
CA HIS A 28 3.63 -10.36 7.43
C HIS A 28 3.95 -11.01 8.78
N ARG A 29 3.98 -12.35 8.82
CA ARG A 29 4.37 -13.07 10.04
C ARG A 29 5.82 -12.77 10.41
N THR A 30 6.73 -12.83 9.44
CA THR A 30 8.15 -12.54 9.63
C THR A 30 8.37 -11.09 10.03
N LEU A 31 7.75 -10.14 9.31
CA LEU A 31 7.79 -8.71 9.64
C LEU A 31 7.41 -8.46 11.11
N LYS A 32 6.27 -9.01 11.56
CA LYS A 32 5.79 -8.83 12.93
C LYS A 32 6.72 -9.48 13.96
N ALA A 33 7.28 -10.64 13.64
CA ALA A 33 8.20 -11.34 14.54
C ALA A 33 9.48 -10.53 14.77
N GLU A 34 10.01 -9.89 13.72
CA GLU A 34 11.30 -9.19 13.78
C GLU A 34 11.18 -7.74 14.27
N THR A 35 10.06 -7.07 13.99
CA THR A 35 9.96 -5.62 14.21
C THR A 35 9.05 -5.22 15.37
N ALA A 36 8.12 -6.08 15.79
CA ALA A 36 7.03 -5.72 16.71
C ALA A 36 7.06 -6.48 18.05
N ARG A 37 8.15 -7.19 18.38
CA ARG A 37 8.28 -7.96 19.64
C ARG A 37 9.67 -7.80 20.29
N PRO A 38 9.82 -6.93 21.31
CA PRO A 38 8.86 -5.89 21.71
C PRO A 38 8.70 -4.86 20.59
N PRO A 39 7.62 -4.06 20.54
CA PRO A 39 7.56 -2.92 19.62
C PRO A 39 8.62 -1.87 19.97
N GLY A 40 8.94 -0.98 19.03
CA GLY A 40 9.74 0.21 19.27
C GLY A 40 9.08 1.11 20.31
N MET A 41 9.88 1.91 21.04
CA MET A 41 9.35 2.72 22.15
C MET A 41 8.46 3.87 21.66
N ASN A 42 8.62 4.27 20.40
CA ASN A 42 7.82 5.30 19.73
C ASN A 42 7.78 5.03 18.21
N ALA A 43 6.98 5.82 17.49
CA ALA A 43 6.79 5.67 16.05
C ALA A 43 8.10 5.79 15.24
N LEU A 44 9.01 6.69 15.62
CA LEU A 44 10.28 6.87 14.91
C LEU A 44 11.19 5.65 15.03
N GLN A 45 11.30 5.08 16.23
CA GLN A 45 12.06 3.85 16.44
C GLN A 45 11.42 2.64 15.78
N GLN A 46 10.08 2.57 15.76
CA GLN A 46 9.38 1.50 15.06
C GLN A 46 9.58 1.62 13.55
N GLN A 47 9.61 2.84 13.00
CA GLN A 47 9.90 3.09 11.59
C GLN A 47 11.32 2.62 11.25
N GLY A 48 12.33 2.95 12.06
CA GLY A 48 13.70 2.47 11.83
C GLY A 48 13.78 0.94 11.74
N ARG A 49 13.05 0.21 12.59
CA ARG A 49 12.98 -1.26 12.50
C ARG A 49 12.28 -1.75 11.24
N PHE A 50 11.27 -1.03 10.76
CA PHE A 50 10.64 -1.34 9.48
C PHE A 50 11.59 -1.06 8.31
N ASP A 51 12.35 0.02 8.36
CA ASP A 51 13.34 0.37 7.34
C ASP A 51 14.45 -0.69 7.27
N ASP A 52 14.98 -1.12 8.42
CA ASP A 52 15.96 -2.21 8.52
C ASP A 52 15.38 -3.52 7.94
N PHE A 53 14.13 -3.84 8.27
CA PHE A 53 13.46 -5.01 7.72
C PHE A 53 13.30 -4.91 6.20
N VAL A 54 12.90 -3.74 5.67
CA VAL A 54 12.73 -3.51 4.23
C VAL A 54 14.05 -3.69 3.49
N SER A 55 15.14 -3.12 4.02
CA SER A 55 16.50 -3.30 3.48
C SER A 55 16.87 -4.77 3.43
N ALA A 56 16.79 -5.48 4.57
CA ALA A 56 17.15 -6.89 4.62
C ALA A 56 16.26 -7.77 3.72
N PHE A 57 14.96 -7.48 3.66
CA PHE A 57 14.00 -8.24 2.85
C PHE A 57 14.25 -8.08 1.34
N ASN A 58 14.55 -6.85 0.90
CA ASN A 58 14.70 -6.51 -0.50
C ASN A 58 16.10 -6.75 -1.05
N ASP A 59 17.14 -6.58 -0.25
CA ASP A 59 18.52 -6.53 -0.73
C ASP A 59 19.40 -7.68 -0.22
N GLU A 60 19.07 -8.29 0.92
CA GLU A 60 19.96 -9.28 1.57
C GLU A 60 19.41 -10.71 1.56
N ARG A 61 18.08 -10.90 1.56
CA ARG A 61 17.44 -12.21 1.72
C ARG A 61 17.01 -12.80 0.38
N PRO A 62 17.61 -13.91 -0.08
CA PRO A 62 17.11 -14.70 -1.20
C PRO A 62 15.71 -15.28 -0.94
N HIS A 63 14.85 -15.26 -1.96
CA HIS A 63 13.52 -15.86 -1.88
C HIS A 63 13.42 -17.06 -2.82
N GLU A 64 12.95 -18.19 -2.30
CA GLU A 64 12.73 -19.40 -3.10
C GLU A 64 11.79 -19.14 -4.29
N GLY A 65 10.73 -18.34 -4.08
CA GLY A 65 9.80 -17.93 -5.13
C GLY A 65 10.38 -16.99 -6.19
N LEU A 66 11.63 -16.55 -6.02
CA LEU A 66 12.41 -15.76 -6.98
C LEU A 66 13.67 -16.53 -7.43
N ALA A 67 13.68 -17.87 -7.35
CA ALA A 67 14.82 -18.70 -7.68
C ALA A 67 16.10 -18.32 -6.89
N MET A 68 15.94 -18.05 -5.59
CA MET A 68 17.01 -17.62 -4.69
C MET A 68 17.64 -16.27 -5.05
N LYS A 69 16.92 -15.42 -5.77
CA LYS A 69 17.25 -14.00 -5.93
C LYS A 69 16.60 -13.16 -4.84
N THR A 70 17.15 -11.98 -4.59
CA THR A 70 16.53 -10.95 -3.77
C THR A 70 15.47 -10.19 -4.58
N PRO A 71 14.49 -9.52 -3.94
CA PRO A 71 13.51 -8.71 -4.66
C PRO A 71 14.16 -7.60 -5.48
N ALA A 72 15.23 -6.96 -4.98
CA ALA A 72 15.95 -5.92 -5.71
C ALA A 72 16.63 -6.43 -6.99
N GLU A 73 17.04 -7.70 -7.03
CA GLU A 73 17.57 -8.34 -8.24
C GLU A 73 16.48 -8.69 -9.27
N ALA A 74 15.25 -8.93 -8.80
CA ALA A 74 14.15 -9.38 -9.64
C ALA A 74 13.28 -8.22 -10.18
N TYR A 75 13.21 -7.11 -9.44
CA TYR A 75 12.33 -5.99 -9.74
C TYR A 75 13.10 -4.68 -9.81
N ALA A 76 12.85 -3.90 -10.85
CA ALA A 76 13.36 -2.55 -11.01
C ALA A 76 12.18 -1.58 -11.18
N PRO A 77 12.34 -0.31 -10.77
CA PRO A 77 11.37 0.73 -11.10
C PRO A 77 11.10 0.79 -12.60
N SER A 78 9.84 1.00 -12.97
CA SER A 78 9.48 1.22 -14.38
C SER A 78 10.16 2.48 -14.91
N SER A 79 10.70 2.42 -16.12
CA SER A 79 11.22 3.58 -16.85
C SER A 79 10.12 4.46 -17.44
N THR A 80 8.87 3.98 -17.45
CA THR A 80 7.73 4.74 -17.95
C THR A 80 7.33 5.80 -16.93
N ALA A 81 7.23 7.06 -17.37
CA ALA A 81 6.78 8.14 -16.52
C ALA A 81 5.35 7.87 -16.02
N CYS A 82 5.12 8.16 -14.74
CA CYS A 82 3.78 8.14 -14.17
C CYS A 82 3.18 9.54 -14.35
N ASP A 83 2.32 9.73 -15.34
CA ASP A 83 1.75 11.04 -15.73
C ASP A 83 0.74 11.63 -14.71
N GLY A 84 0.72 11.08 -13.49
CA GLY A 84 -0.20 11.47 -12.44
C GLY A 84 -1.65 11.12 -12.77
N LEU A 85 -2.56 11.59 -11.94
CA LEU A 85 -4.00 11.42 -12.17
C LEU A 85 -4.60 12.71 -12.71
N PRO A 86 -5.51 12.63 -13.69
CA PRO A 86 -6.22 13.80 -14.15
C PRO A 86 -6.94 14.48 -12.97
N GLU A 87 -7.04 15.81 -13.04
CA GLU A 87 -7.83 16.57 -12.07
C GLU A 87 -9.28 16.07 -12.07
N LEU A 88 -9.85 15.94 -10.86
CA LEU A 88 -11.25 15.60 -10.71
C LEU A 88 -12.09 16.86 -10.96
N ASN A 89 -12.67 16.97 -12.15
CA ASN A 89 -13.75 17.92 -12.36
C ASN A 89 -15.03 17.32 -11.76
N HIS A 90 -15.38 17.74 -10.55
CA HIS A 90 -16.66 17.43 -9.94
C HIS A 90 -17.67 18.48 -10.41
N PRO A 91 -18.57 18.19 -11.38
CA PRO A 91 -19.52 19.18 -11.89
C PRO A 91 -20.59 19.58 -10.87
N TYR A 92 -20.63 18.89 -9.72
CA TYR A 92 -21.41 19.25 -8.55
C TYR A 92 -20.46 19.74 -7.46
N GLN A 93 -19.97 20.97 -7.59
CA GLN A 93 -19.64 21.73 -6.40
C GLN A 93 -20.95 22.24 -5.82
N ASP A 94 -21.14 22.11 -4.51
CA ASP A 94 -22.29 22.69 -3.82
C ASP A 94 -22.37 24.17 -4.22
N ALA A 95 -23.49 24.57 -4.83
CA ALA A 95 -23.76 25.98 -5.00
C ALA A 95 -23.95 26.54 -3.58
N ASP A 96 -23.09 27.47 -3.18
CA ASP A 96 -23.32 28.27 -1.98
C ASP A 96 -24.60 29.08 -2.18
N ALA A 97 -25.73 28.52 -1.76
CA ALA A 97 -27.00 29.23 -1.78
C ALA A 97 -27.13 30.01 -0.46
N PRO A 98 -27.32 31.34 -0.50
CA PRO A 98 -27.53 32.11 0.71
C PRO A 98 -28.86 31.72 1.34
N VAL A 99 -28.82 31.01 2.45
CA VAL A 99 -30.01 30.70 3.24
C VAL A 99 -30.47 31.98 3.94
N THR A 100 -31.69 32.43 3.61
CA THR A 100 -32.32 33.55 4.29
C THR A 100 -32.66 33.17 5.75
N ALA A 101 -32.78 34.13 6.67
CA ALA A 101 -33.10 33.85 8.09
C ALA A 101 -34.42 33.08 8.32
N CYS A 102 -35.25 32.94 7.29
CA CYS A 102 -36.49 32.15 7.31
C CYS A 102 -36.38 30.79 6.60
N GLY A 103 -35.17 30.34 6.22
CA GLY A 103 -34.91 28.99 5.73
C GLY A 103 -35.26 28.73 4.26
N ARG A 104 -35.38 29.79 3.43
CA ARG A 104 -35.46 29.62 1.96
C ARG A 104 -34.06 29.62 1.34
N ILE A 105 -33.87 28.69 0.41
CA ILE A 105 -32.78 28.62 -0.57
C ILE A 105 -33.17 29.47 -1.78
#